data_AF-A0A7X0D5U2-F1
#
_entry.id   AF-A0A7X0D5U2-F1
#
_cell.length_a   1.000
_cell.length_b   1.000
_cell.length_c   1.000
_cell.angle_alpha   90.00
_cell.angle_beta   90.00
_cell.angle_gamma   90.00
#
_symmetry.space_group_name_H-M   'P 1'
#
loop_
_entity.id
_entity.type
_entity.pdbx_description
1 polymer ?
#
loop_
_entity_poly.entity_id
_entity_poly.type
_entity_poly.pdbx_seq_one_letter_code
_entity_poly.pdbx_strand_id
1 'polypeptide(L)'
;MEKAPRAIREVLLPEEAGDFDREYRQVMADAKEQLDLTPVFECLDRWWVVAMSTAQDPEGHRQMLETADRINRGERVSGTPWSVLKAELGL
;
A
#
# COMPACT_ATOMS: atom_id res chain seq x y z
N MET A 1 -10.26 6.79 9.11
CA MET A 1 -10.45 7.25 7.72
C MET A 1 -11.49 6.37 7.05
N GLU A 2 -12.40 6.93 6.25
CA GLU A 2 -13.39 6.15 5.49
C GLU A 2 -12.72 5.30 4.41
N LYS A 3 -13.23 4.08 4.17
CA LYS A 3 -12.81 3.18 3.08
C LYS A 3 -13.43 3.56 1.73
N ALA A 4 -13.48 4.85 1.43
CA ALA A 4 -14.01 5.37 0.18
C ALA A 4 -12.86 5.70 -0.78
N PRO A 5 -13.02 5.46 -2.11
CA PRO A 5 -11.97 5.72 -3.09
C PRO A 5 -11.40 7.13 -3.01
N ARG A 6 -12.27 8.14 -2.86
CA ARG A 6 -11.88 9.54 -2.71
C ARG A 6 -11.07 9.78 -1.43
N ALA A 7 -11.53 9.26 -0.29
CA ALA A 7 -10.87 9.46 0.99
C ALA A 7 -9.48 8.80 1.02
N ILE A 8 -9.36 7.61 0.43
CA ILE A 8 -8.07 6.93 0.24
C ILE A 8 -7.16 7.82 -0.63
N ARG A 9 -7.66 8.27 -1.78
CA ARG A 9 -6.89 9.03 -2.76
C ARG A 9 -6.34 10.37 -2.25
N GLU A 10 -7.06 11.03 -1.34
CA GLU A 10 -6.67 12.32 -0.74
C GLU A 10 -5.48 12.19 0.22
N VAL A 11 -5.16 10.99 0.70
CA VAL A 11 -4.14 10.77 1.74
C VAL A 11 -2.86 10.12 1.20
N LEU A 12 -2.95 9.45 0.04
CA LEU A 12 -1.79 8.82 -0.59
C LEU A 12 -0.72 9.83 -1.01
N LEU A 13 0.55 9.41 -0.98
CA LEU A 13 1.65 10.16 -1.58
C LEU A 13 1.46 10.27 -3.10
N PRO A 14 2.03 11.29 -3.78
CA PRO A 14 1.88 11.47 -5.22
C PRO A 14 2.24 10.23 -6.06
N GLU A 15 3.25 9.47 -5.64
CA GLU A 15 3.70 8.26 -6.33
C GLU A 15 2.66 7.13 -6.19
N GLU A 16 2.14 6.92 -4.99
CA GLU A 16 1.15 5.89 -4.66
C GLU A 16 -0.23 6.19 -5.26
N ALA A 17 -0.58 7.47 -5.26
CA ALA A 17 -1.77 8.01 -5.88
C ALA A 17 -1.91 7.60 -7.36
N GLY A 18 -0.80 7.61 -8.11
CA GLY A 18 -0.78 7.19 -9.51
C GLY A 18 -1.02 5.69 -9.68
N ASP A 19 -0.47 4.88 -8.78
CA ASP A 19 -0.66 3.43 -8.76
C ASP A 19 -2.09 3.05 -8.40
N PHE A 20 -2.64 3.68 -7.35
CA PHE A 20 -4.04 3.53 -6.97
C PHE A 20 -4.98 3.88 -8.13
N ASP A 21 -4.77 5.04 -8.77
CA ASP A 21 -5.62 5.51 -9.86
C ASP A 21 -5.61 4.53 -11.06
N ARG A 22 -4.47 3.91 -11.35
CA ARG A 22 -4.35 2.92 -12.43
C ARG A 22 -5.06 1.62 -12.08
N GLU A 23 -4.79 1.06 -10.91
CA GLU A 23 -5.39 -0.20 -10.46
C GLU A 23 -6.91 -0.05 -10.30
N TYR A 24 -7.36 1.02 -9.63
CA TYR A 24 -8.78 1.27 -9.39
C TYR A 24 -9.57 1.39 -10.71
N ARG A 25 -9.03 2.09 -11.71
CA ARG A 25 -9.68 2.18 -13.04
C ARG A 25 -9.76 0.82 -13.73
N GLN A 26 -8.71 0.01 -13.64
CA GLN A 26 -8.69 -1.33 -14.24
C GLN A 26 -9.74 -2.23 -13.60
N VAL A 27 -9.74 -2.36 -12.26
CA VAL A 27 -10.70 -3.24 -11.57
C VAL A 27 -12.14 -2.78 -11.74
N MET A 28 -12.38 -1.47 -11.83
CA MET A 28 -13.72 -0.93 -12.13
C MET A 28 -14.18 -1.27 -13.56
N ALA A 29 -13.28 -1.24 -14.54
CA ALA A 29 -13.60 -1.64 -15.90
C ALA A 29 -13.95 -3.14 -15.95
N ASP A 30 -13.13 -3.98 -15.32
CA ASP A 30 -13.34 -5.44 -15.27
C ASP A 30 -14.64 -5.79 -14.53
N ALA A 31 -14.90 -5.13 -13.39
CA ALA A 31 -16.12 -5.32 -12.62
C ALA A 31 -17.38 -4.98 -13.41
N LYS A 32 -17.33 -3.94 -14.25
CA LYS A 32 -18.44 -3.55 -15.12
C LYS A 32 -18.72 -4.60 -16.19
N GLU A 33 -17.68 -5.22 -16.77
CA GLU A 33 -17.84 -6.28 -17.78
C GLU A 33 -18.32 -7.61 -17.16
N GLN A 34 -17.84 -7.93 -15.95
CA GLN A 34 -18.14 -9.20 -15.27
C GLN A 34 -19.38 -9.12 -14.35
N LEU A 35 -19.90 -7.91 -14.13
CA LEU A 35 -20.97 -7.61 -13.16
C LEU A 35 -20.63 -8.08 -11.74
N ASP A 36 -19.35 -8.05 -11.38
CA ASP A 36 -18.83 -8.46 -10.08
C ASP A 36 -17.96 -7.36 -9.48
N LEU A 37 -18.39 -6.79 -8.36
CA LEU A 37 -17.68 -5.73 -7.64
C LEU A 37 -16.67 -6.27 -6.60
N THR A 38 -16.58 -7.58 -6.41
CA THR A 38 -15.67 -8.18 -5.43
C THR A 38 -14.22 -7.68 -5.60
N PRO A 39 -13.65 -7.63 -6.82
CA PRO A 39 -12.29 -7.13 -7.01
C PRO A 39 -12.12 -5.64 -6.65
N VAL A 40 -13.18 -4.84 -6.77
CA VAL A 40 -13.16 -3.42 -6.39
C VAL A 40 -13.04 -3.27 -4.88
N PHE A 41 -13.81 -4.04 -4.11
CA PHE A 41 -13.74 -4.00 -2.65
C PHE A 41 -12.39 -4.49 -2.14
N GLU A 42 -11.84 -5.56 -2.73
CA GLU A 42 -10.50 -6.05 -2.38
C GLU A 42 -9.41 -5.02 -2.69
N CYS A 43 -9.52 -4.32 -3.84
CA CYS A 43 -8.64 -3.21 -4.19
C CYS A 43 -8.71 -2.11 -3.12
N LEU A 44 -9.91 -1.69 -2.71
CA LEU A 44 -10.09 -0.65 -1.69
C LEU A 44 -9.55 -1.08 -0.32
N ASP A 45 -9.72 -2.34 0.08
CA ASP A 45 -9.20 -2.85 1.34
C ASP A 45 -7.66 -2.82 1.39
N ARG A 46 -6.99 -3.23 0.30
CA ARG A 46 -5.52 -3.14 0.20
C ARG A 46 -5.05 -1.70 0.32
N TRP A 47 -5.63 -0.81 -0.47
CA TRP A 47 -5.20 0.58 -0.53
C TRP A 47 -5.57 1.39 0.71
N TRP A 48 -6.61 1.00 1.45
CA TRP A 48 -6.91 1.62 2.73
C TRP A 48 -5.82 1.35 3.77
N VAL A 49 -5.22 0.16 3.79
CA VAL A 49 -4.08 -0.14 4.68
C VAL A 49 -2.89 0.76 4.34
N VAL A 50 -2.60 0.94 3.04
CA VAL A 50 -1.57 1.86 2.58
C VAL A 50 -1.86 3.29 3.03
N ALA A 51 -3.07 3.80 2.76
CA ALA A 51 -3.46 5.15 3.15
C ALA A 51 -3.40 5.37 4.67
N MET A 52 -3.72 4.36 5.49
CA MET A 52 -3.56 4.44 6.95
C MET A 52 -2.10 4.54 7.37
N SER A 53 -1.20 3.78 6.73
CA SER A 53 0.26 3.87 6.94
C SER A 53 0.78 5.27 6.59
N THR A 54 0.43 5.76 5.40
CA THR A 54 0.79 7.10 4.93
C THR A 54 0.25 8.19 5.85
N ALA A 55 -0.98 8.07 6.35
CA ALA A 55 -1.58 9.04 7.26
C ALA A 55 -0.86 9.13 8.61
N GLN A 56 -0.39 7.99 9.12
CA GLN A 56 0.21 7.88 10.45
C GLN A 56 1.63 8.44 10.48
N ASP A 57 2.44 8.13 9.46
CA ASP A 57 3.81 8.61 9.34
C ASP A 57 4.22 8.76 7.86
N PRO A 58 3.92 9.90 7.22
CA PRO A 58 4.22 10.12 5.81
C PRO A 58 5.72 10.00 5.47
N GLU A 59 6.59 10.39 6.39
CA GLU A 59 8.04 10.41 6.16
C GLU A 59 8.63 9.01 6.35
N GLY A 60 8.27 8.31 7.43
CA GLY A 60 8.64 6.92 7.63
C GLY A 60 8.10 6.02 6.52
N HIS A 61 6.90 6.30 6.02
CA HIS A 61 6.32 5.60 4.87
C HIS A 61 7.10 5.84 3.57
N ARG A 62 7.55 7.07 3.30
CA ARG A 62 8.44 7.36 2.15
C ARG A 62 9.77 6.61 2.28
N GLN A 63 10.39 6.63 3.47
CA GLN A 63 11.63 5.90 3.72
C GLN A 63 11.47 4.39 3.56
N MET A 64 10.31 3.85 3.96
CA MET A 64 9.96 2.45 3.74
C MET A 64 9.91 2.13 2.24
N LEU A 65 9.24 2.96 1.43
CA LEU A 65 9.15 2.77 -0.02
C LEU A 65 10.54 2.83 -0.69
N GLU A 66 11.37 3.81 -0.32
CA GLU A 66 12.75 3.90 -0.80
C GLU A 66 13.58 2.66 -0.43
N THR A 67 13.40 2.15 0.79
CA THR A 67 14.07 0.94 1.26
C THR A 67 13.59 -0.29 0.50
N ALA A 68 12.29 -0.41 0.23
CA ALA A 68 11.73 -1.51 -0.56
C ALA A 68 12.24 -1.49 -2.01
N ASP A 69 12.32 -0.32 -2.63
CA ASP A 69 12.83 -0.14 -3.99
C ASP A 69 14.33 -0.54 -4.08
N ARG A 70 15.13 -0.15 -3.08
CA ARG A 70 16.53 -0.61 -2.96
C ARG A 70 16.63 -2.13 -2.84
N ILE A 71 15.81 -2.77 -2.01
CA ILE A 71 15.76 -4.24 -1.89
C ILE A 71 15.38 -4.89 -3.22
N ASN A 72 14.38 -4.35 -3.92
CA ASN A 72 13.92 -4.89 -5.21
C ASN A 72 15.00 -4.80 -6.29
N ARG A 73 15.89 -3.80 -6.22
CA ARG A 73 17.10 -3.72 -7.06
C ARG A 73 18.23 -4.68 -6.64
N GLY A 74 18.04 -5.44 -5.58
CA GLY A 74 19.04 -6.37 -5.02
C GLY A 74 20.07 -5.70 -4.11
N GLU A 75 19.85 -4.45 -3.70
CA GLU A 75 20.75 -3.78 -2.75
C GLU A 75 20.62 -4.39 -1.36
N ARG A 76 21.76 -4.52 -0.66
CA ARG A 76 21.76 -4.98 0.73
C ARG A 76 21.43 -3.81 1.64
N VAL A 77 20.22 -3.83 2.21
CA VAL A 77 19.81 -2.85 3.22
C VAL A 77 20.19 -3.35 4.61
N SER A 78 20.57 -2.42 5.50
CA SER A 78 20.82 -2.72 6.90
C SER A 78 19.50 -3.07 7.58
N GLY A 79 19.46 -4.19 8.30
CA GLY A 79 18.29 -4.60 9.07
C GLY A 79 18.55 -5.87 9.86
N THR A 80 17.74 -6.08 10.88
CA THR A 80 17.73 -7.31 11.67
C THR A 80 16.75 -8.30 11.05
N PRO A 81 17.12 -9.56 10.80
CA PRO A 81 16.17 -10.57 10.33
C PRO A 81 14.94 -10.64 11.24
N TRP A 82 13.75 -10.74 10.65
CA TRP A 82 12.49 -10.77 11.41
C TRP A 82 12.49 -11.84 12.53
N SER A 83 13.10 -13.00 12.27
CA SER A 83 13.24 -14.07 13.27
C SER A 83 14.01 -13.65 14.52
N VAL A 84 15.03 -12.82 14.38
CA VAL A 84 15.86 -12.34 15.49
C VAL A 84 15.10 -11.27 16.28
N LEU A 85 14.54 -10.28 15.59
CA LEU A 85 13.73 -9.22 16.23
C LEU A 85 12.51 -9.80 16.95
N LYS A 86 11.84 -10.80 16.34
CA LYS A 86 10.70 -11.49 16.93
C LYS A 86 11.08 -12.16 18.26
N ALA A 87 12.23 -12.83 18.32
CA ALA A 87 12.74 -13.44 19.54
C ALA A 87 13.07 -12.41 20.63
N GLU A 88 13.64 -11.26 20.26
CA GLU A 88 13.94 -10.15 21.19
C GLU A 88 12.66 -9.51 21.76
N LEU A 89 11.60 -9.41 20.96
CA LEU A 89 10.31 -8.83 21.35
C LEU A 89 9.39 -9.83 22.07
N GLY A 90 9.73 -11.12 22.12
CA GLY A 90 8.92 -12.16 22.76
C GLY A 90 7.60 -12.46 22.05
N LEU A 91 7.55 -12.23 20.72
CA LEU A 91 6.39 -12.47 19.85
C LEU A 91 6.42 -13.85 19.17
#